data_AF-A0A9Q0GMX9-F1
#
_entry.id   AF-A0A9Q0GMX9-F1
#
_cell.length_a   1.000
_cell.length_b   1.000
_cell.length_c   1.000
_cell.angle_alpha   90.00
_cell.angle_beta   90.00
_cell.angle_gamma   90.00
#
_symmetry.space_group_name_H-M   'P 1'
#
loop_
_entity.id
_entity.type
_entity.pdbx_description
1 polymer ?
#
loop_
_entity_poly.entity_id
_entity_poly.type
_entity_poly.pdbx_seq_one_letter_code
_entity_poly.pdbx_strand_id
1 'polypeptide(L)'
;MHQVLKLNQGEISRISEYNPLDLFSGSSDRIHKAIKALFTTPQNNFRIFRNGSLIFGGLGGGTKNTNFMDSESFEHSIEGLIQVDDGLHTASFQQLLSETIFRSGVLDRLVEAQKLDQLDIEGAIHAYYNIVSQPCKVCRDLGDSELSRMYLSLHSISLEESLKIVREYLIAATAKDCSLMISFRPREDGDPGSAHNSVFLKSTNQSFDYKVNFIDLDLKPLKNMVYYYELDQKIVSCYTQMEKMGHGPSDFS
;
A
#
# COMPACT_ATOMS: atom_id res chain seq x y z
N MET A 1 4.14 -11.74 -2.56
CA MET A 1 3.35 -12.67 -3.41
C MET A 1 2.77 -11.99 -4.64
N HIS A 2 1.83 -11.03 -4.53
CA HIS A 2 1.14 -10.45 -5.70
C HIS A 2 2.08 -9.86 -6.79
N GLN A 3 3.23 -9.29 -6.42
CA GLN A 3 4.23 -8.83 -7.39
C GLN A 3 4.70 -9.93 -8.37
N VAL A 4 4.79 -11.19 -7.92
CA VAL A 4 5.15 -12.34 -8.78
C VAL A 4 4.08 -12.58 -9.84
N LEU A 5 2.80 -12.55 -9.45
CA LEU A 5 1.69 -12.69 -10.39
C LEU A 5 1.69 -11.56 -11.43
N LYS A 6 1.89 -10.31 -10.99
CA LYS A 6 1.96 -9.15 -11.87
C LYS A 6 3.11 -9.25 -12.87
N LEU A 7 4.28 -9.71 -12.43
CA LEU A 7 5.43 -9.92 -13.30
C LEU A 7 5.12 -11.01 -14.35
N ASN A 8 4.56 -12.14 -13.90
CA ASN A 8 4.18 -13.25 -14.78
C ASN A 8 3.11 -12.83 -15.81
N GLN A 9 2.23 -11.89 -15.46
CA GLN A 9 1.22 -11.33 -16.37
C GLN A 9 1.75 -10.18 -17.26
N GLY A 10 3.01 -9.76 -17.07
CA GLY A 10 3.61 -8.64 -17.80
C GLY A 10 3.04 -7.27 -17.42
N GLU A 11 2.36 -7.14 -16.28
CA GLU A 11 1.83 -5.87 -15.77
C GLU A 11 2.94 -4.95 -15.22
N ILE A 12 4.05 -5.55 -14.79
CA ILE A 12 5.24 -4.85 -14.28
C ILE A 12 6.50 -5.42 -14.97
N SER A 13 7.54 -4.59 -15.09
CA SER A 13 8.81 -4.99 -15.68
C SER A 13 9.76 -5.70 -14.71
N ARG A 14 9.61 -5.43 -13.40
CA ARG A 14 10.38 -6.05 -12.33
C ARG A 14 9.61 -6.03 -11.01
N ILE A 15 9.95 -6.93 -10.10
CA ILE A 15 9.39 -6.96 -8.75
C ILE A 15 9.79 -5.69 -8.00
N SER A 16 8.83 -5.07 -7.33
CA SER A 16 9.08 -3.91 -6.48
C SER A 16 9.95 -4.27 -5.27
N GLU A 17 10.92 -3.41 -4.95
CA GLU A 17 11.69 -3.48 -3.70
C GLU A 17 10.86 -3.04 -2.50
N TYR A 18 9.74 -2.35 -2.72
CA TYR A 18 8.90 -1.81 -1.66
C TYR A 18 8.24 -2.94 -0.85
N ASN A 19 8.50 -2.92 0.45
CA ASN A 19 7.85 -3.80 1.43
C ASN A 19 6.91 -2.99 2.33
N PRO A 20 5.57 -3.20 2.25
CA PRO A 20 4.62 -2.53 3.13
C PRO A 20 4.92 -2.76 4.62
N LEU A 21 5.42 -3.94 5.01
CA LEU A 21 5.73 -4.22 6.41
C LEU A 21 6.84 -3.33 6.97
N ASP A 22 7.72 -2.81 6.11
CA ASP A 22 8.75 -1.85 6.50
C ASP A 22 8.13 -0.45 6.71
N LEU A 23 7.19 -0.03 5.86
CA LEU A 23 6.50 1.25 5.98
C LEU A 23 5.55 1.32 7.19
N PHE A 24 4.83 0.24 7.46
CA PHE A 24 3.88 0.13 8.58
C PHE A 24 4.53 -0.37 9.89
N SER A 25 5.86 -0.35 9.98
CA SER A 25 6.59 -0.97 11.09
C SER A 25 6.62 -0.17 12.39
N GLY A 26 6.30 1.13 12.34
CA GLY A 26 6.58 2.06 13.44
C GLY A 26 8.07 2.30 13.71
N SER A 27 8.98 1.80 12.87
CA SER A 27 10.43 1.98 12.99
C SER A 27 10.92 2.99 11.95
N SER A 28 11.57 4.06 12.41
CA SER A 28 12.09 5.11 11.52
C SER A 28 13.03 4.57 10.43
N ASP A 29 13.94 3.65 10.79
CA ASP A 29 14.89 3.05 9.84
C ASP A 29 14.18 2.21 8.76
N ARG A 30 13.17 1.42 9.16
CA ARG A 30 12.40 0.60 8.22
C ARG A 30 11.48 1.45 7.35
N ILE A 31 10.88 2.49 7.90
CA ILE A 31 10.12 3.48 7.12
C ILE A 31 11.03 4.10 6.06
N HIS A 32 12.24 4.54 6.45
CA HIS A 32 13.19 5.13 5.51
C HIS A 32 13.63 4.15 4.42
N LYS A 33 13.84 2.88 4.76
CA LYS A 33 14.09 1.80 3.79
C LYS A 33 12.92 1.64 2.81
N ALA A 34 11.69 1.63 3.29
CA ALA A 34 10.49 1.52 2.44
C ALA A 34 10.35 2.73 1.51
N ILE A 35 10.65 3.94 1.99
CA ILE A 35 10.65 5.16 1.18
C ILE A 35 11.71 5.06 0.08
N LYS A 36 12.95 4.67 0.39
CA LYS A 36 13.99 4.44 -0.63
C LYS A 36 13.53 3.45 -1.70
N ALA A 37 12.92 2.34 -1.30
CA ALA A 37 12.39 1.35 -2.23
C ALA A 37 11.26 1.90 -3.13
N LEU A 38 10.41 2.81 -2.63
CA LEU A 38 9.41 3.50 -3.43
C LEU A 38 10.02 4.48 -4.44
N PHE A 39 11.19 5.06 -4.16
CA PHE A 39 11.96 5.81 -5.16
C PHE A 39 12.61 4.88 -6.19
N THR A 40 13.10 3.71 -5.80
CA THR A 40 13.71 2.78 -6.76
C THR A 40 12.66 2.13 -7.68
N THR A 41 11.53 1.72 -7.12
CA THR A 41 10.45 1.03 -7.84
C THR A 41 9.09 1.65 -7.50
N PRO A 42 8.77 2.84 -8.04
CA PRO A 42 7.54 3.56 -7.68
C PRO A 42 6.27 2.82 -8.10
N GLN A 43 6.30 2.15 -9.26
CA GLN A 43 5.15 1.50 -9.88
C GLN A 43 3.90 2.41 -9.80
N ASN A 44 2.77 1.90 -9.31
CA ASN A 44 1.58 2.70 -9.02
C ASN A 44 1.47 3.12 -7.54
N ASN A 45 2.49 2.85 -6.72
CA ASN A 45 2.51 3.07 -5.27
C ASN A 45 3.05 4.45 -4.86
N PHE A 46 3.82 5.13 -5.73
CA PHE A 46 4.46 6.38 -5.36
C PHE A 46 4.48 7.40 -6.51
N ARG A 47 4.12 8.64 -6.17
CA ARG A 47 4.06 9.79 -7.09
C ARG A 47 4.45 11.05 -6.33
N ILE A 48 5.14 11.96 -7.00
CA ILE A 48 5.48 13.28 -6.44
C ILE A 48 4.98 14.36 -7.39
N PHE A 49 4.36 15.37 -6.80
CA PHE A 49 3.85 16.54 -7.51
C PHE A 49 4.53 17.81 -6.98
N ARG A 50 4.93 18.71 -7.88
CA ARG A 50 5.35 20.07 -7.55
C ARG A 50 4.32 21.05 -8.11
N ASN A 51 3.68 21.81 -7.23
CA ASN A 51 2.63 22.78 -7.61
C ASN A 51 1.54 22.18 -8.52
N GLY A 52 1.11 20.95 -8.22
CA GLY A 52 0.09 20.22 -8.97
C GLY A 52 0.58 19.50 -10.22
N SER A 53 1.84 19.67 -10.63
CA SER A 53 2.42 18.98 -11.79
C SER A 53 3.18 17.73 -11.35
N LEU A 54 2.95 16.59 -12.02
CA LEU A 54 3.65 15.33 -11.74
C LEU A 54 5.13 15.47 -12.11
N ILE A 55 6.02 15.24 -11.15
CA ILE A 55 7.48 15.29 -11.33
C ILE A 55 8.19 13.95 -11.03
N PHE A 56 7.49 12.97 -10.46
CA PHE A 56 8.05 11.64 -10.22
C PHE A 56 6.97 10.56 -10.21
N GLY A 57 7.29 9.38 -10.73
CA GLY A 57 6.37 8.25 -10.85
C GLY A 57 5.51 8.31 -12.12
N GLY A 58 4.50 7.44 -12.20
CA GLY A 58 3.66 7.29 -13.38
C GLY A 58 2.19 7.61 -13.16
N LEU A 59 1.47 8.04 -14.20
CA LEU A 59 0.02 8.29 -14.14
C LEU A 59 -0.83 7.01 -14.00
N GLY A 60 -0.21 5.82 -14.07
CA GLY A 60 -0.93 4.54 -14.05
C GLY A 60 -1.47 4.14 -15.43
N GLY A 61 -1.83 2.87 -15.58
CA GLY A 61 -2.17 2.24 -16.86
C GLY A 61 -0.97 1.48 -17.42
N GLY A 62 -1.10 0.16 -17.59
CA GLY A 62 -0.04 -0.80 -17.95
C GLY A 62 0.60 -0.63 -19.34
N THR A 63 0.72 0.59 -19.84
CA THR A 63 1.55 0.91 -21.00
C THR A 63 3.00 1.05 -20.55
N LYS A 64 3.86 0.23 -21.18
CA LYS A 64 5.32 0.23 -21.10
C LYS A 64 5.86 1.66 -20.98
N ASN A 65 6.76 1.85 -20.00
CA ASN A 65 7.46 3.09 -19.68
C ASN A 65 6.57 4.27 -19.27
N THR A 66 6.11 4.26 -18.01
CA THR A 66 6.04 5.53 -17.30
C THR A 66 7.48 6.03 -17.24
N ASN A 67 7.81 7.05 -18.04
CA ASN A 67 9.12 7.69 -18.09
C ASN A 67 9.73 7.69 -16.69
N PHE A 68 10.72 6.83 -16.46
CA PHE A 68 11.67 7.05 -15.39
C PHE A 68 12.21 8.44 -15.72
N MET A 69 11.74 9.49 -15.02
CA MET A 69 12.61 10.64 -14.86
C MET A 69 13.88 10.05 -14.26
N ASP A 70 14.98 10.20 -14.99
CA ASP A 70 16.27 9.83 -14.42
C ASP A 70 16.44 10.61 -13.10
N SER A 71 17.22 10.04 -12.20
CA SER A 71 17.43 10.61 -10.86
C SER A 71 17.91 12.07 -10.93
N GLU A 72 18.64 12.43 -11.99
CA GLU A 72 19.12 13.80 -12.24
C GLU A 72 17.97 14.78 -12.55
N SER A 73 17.02 14.39 -13.41
CA SER A 73 15.86 15.23 -13.73
C SER A 73 14.97 15.46 -12.51
N PHE A 74 14.79 14.44 -11.67
CA PHE A 74 14.05 14.60 -10.42
C PHE A 74 14.80 15.50 -9.43
N GLU A 75 16.11 15.28 -9.24
CA GLU A 75 16.97 16.09 -8.36
C GLU A 75 16.83 17.60 -8.67
N HIS A 76 16.93 17.97 -9.95
CA HIS A 76 16.74 19.35 -10.39
C HIS A 76 15.27 19.82 -10.23
N SER A 77 14.29 18.93 -10.44
CA SER A 77 12.87 19.26 -10.31
C SER A 77 12.44 19.59 -8.87
N ILE A 78 13.23 19.23 -7.86
CA ILE A 78 12.99 19.59 -6.45
C ILE A 78 13.95 20.65 -5.91
N GLU A 79 14.82 21.20 -6.77
CA GLU A 79 15.73 22.29 -6.39
C GLU A 79 14.96 23.50 -5.85
N GLY A 80 15.52 24.12 -4.81
CA GLY A 80 14.93 25.25 -4.10
C GLY A 80 13.79 24.88 -3.14
N LEU A 81 13.36 23.61 -3.09
CA LEU A 81 12.41 23.15 -2.06
C LEU A 81 13.10 22.94 -0.70
N ILE A 82 14.29 22.33 -0.75
CA ILE A 82 15.14 22.05 0.41
C ILE A 82 16.48 22.75 0.14
N GLN A 83 16.99 23.49 1.11
CA GLN A 83 18.26 24.20 0.99
C GLN A 83 19.40 23.25 1.37
N VAL A 84 19.99 22.61 0.36
CA VAL A 84 21.12 21.66 0.48
C VAL A 84 22.03 21.79 -0.73
N ASP A 85 23.23 21.21 -0.61
CA ASP A 85 24.17 21.14 -1.74
C ASP A 85 23.60 20.29 -2.90
N ASP A 86 24.04 20.61 -4.12
CA ASP A 86 23.66 19.90 -5.33
C ASP A 86 23.94 18.39 -5.21
N GLY A 87 22.98 17.57 -5.63
CA GLY A 87 23.03 16.11 -5.53
C GLY A 87 22.54 15.54 -4.19
N LEU A 88 22.17 16.39 -3.21
CA LEU A 88 21.64 15.94 -1.91
C LEU A 88 20.12 16.18 -1.73
N HIS A 89 19.43 16.76 -2.70
CA HIS A 89 18.01 17.09 -2.60
C HIS A 89 17.15 15.82 -2.47
N THR A 90 17.40 14.80 -3.30
CA THR A 90 16.63 13.54 -3.25
C THR A 90 16.78 12.85 -1.90
N ALA A 91 18.02 12.74 -1.39
CA ALA A 91 18.28 12.13 -0.10
C ALA A 91 17.59 12.90 1.04
N SER A 92 17.65 14.24 1.00
CA SER A 92 17.00 15.10 1.99
C SER A 92 15.48 15.03 1.92
N PHE A 93 14.91 14.92 0.72
CA PHE A 93 13.47 14.76 0.53
C PHE A 93 12.98 13.38 1.00
N GLN A 94 13.75 12.31 0.77
CA GLN A 94 13.49 11.00 1.35
C GLN A 94 13.47 11.04 2.88
N GLN A 95 14.41 11.76 3.50
CA GLN A 95 14.44 11.95 4.95
C GLN A 95 13.22 12.75 5.44
N LEU A 96 12.86 13.84 4.75
CA LEU A 96 11.66 14.63 5.06
C LEU A 96 10.40 13.75 5.07
N LEU A 97 10.20 12.93 4.03
CA LEU A 97 9.06 12.01 3.96
C LEU A 97 9.08 10.99 5.10
N SER A 98 10.23 10.39 5.36
CA SER A 98 10.39 9.35 6.38
C SER A 98 10.08 9.90 7.78
N GLU A 99 10.64 11.06 8.11
CA GLU A 99 10.44 11.74 9.38
C GLU A 99 8.99 12.18 9.57
N THR A 100 8.34 12.65 8.50
CA THR A 100 6.93 13.07 8.53
C THR A 100 6.00 11.89 8.79
N ILE A 101 6.20 10.78 8.08
CA ILE A 101 5.41 9.56 8.28
C ILE A 101 5.60 9.04 9.71
N PHE A 102 6.85 8.95 10.16
CA PHE A 102 7.17 8.49 11.51
C PHE A 102 6.56 9.37 12.61
N ARG A 103 6.72 10.70 12.53
CA ARG A 103 6.21 11.62 13.57
C ARG A 103 4.71 11.80 13.56
N SER A 104 4.07 11.72 12.39
CA SER A 104 2.63 11.93 12.28
C SER A 104 1.82 10.77 12.86
N GLY A 105 2.38 9.56 12.94
CA GLY A 105 1.64 8.34 13.35
C GLY A 105 0.43 8.05 12.46
N VAL A 106 0.34 8.67 11.27
CA VAL A 106 -0.87 8.65 10.44
C VAL A 106 -1.21 7.24 9.95
N LEU A 107 -0.18 6.41 9.79
CA LEU A 107 -0.33 5.03 9.34
C LEU A 107 -0.90 4.10 10.41
N ASP A 108 -0.77 4.44 11.70
CA ASP A 108 -1.22 3.57 12.80
C ASP A 108 -2.73 3.37 12.74
N ARG A 109 -3.48 4.46 12.52
CA ARG A 109 -4.94 4.41 12.37
C ARG A 109 -5.37 3.66 11.11
N LEU A 110 -4.58 3.73 10.03
CA LEU A 110 -4.86 3.00 8.81
C LEU A 110 -4.69 1.48 9.03
N VAL A 111 -3.63 1.09 9.74
CA VAL A 111 -3.37 -0.31 10.09
C VAL A 111 -4.51 -0.89 10.92
N GLU A 112 -5.05 -0.14 11.89
CA GLU A 112 -6.20 -0.61 12.67
C GLU A 112 -7.45 -0.83 11.81
N ALA A 113 -7.68 0.02 10.80
CA ALA A 113 -8.76 -0.20 9.83
C ALA A 113 -8.51 -1.43 8.94
N GLN A 114 -7.26 -1.66 8.52
CA GLN A 114 -6.88 -2.85 7.73
C GLN A 114 -7.04 -4.15 8.53
N LYS A 115 -6.79 -4.11 9.85
CA LYS A 115 -6.95 -5.23 10.79
C LYS A 115 -8.41 -5.60 11.07
N LEU A 116 -9.39 -4.84 10.58
CA LEU A 116 -10.79 -5.29 10.62
C LEU A 116 -11.00 -6.58 9.81
N ASP A 117 -10.11 -6.86 8.86
CA ASP A 117 -10.02 -8.17 8.21
C ASP A 117 -9.30 -9.18 9.12
N GLN A 118 -10.10 -9.91 9.90
CA GLN A 118 -9.62 -10.89 10.89
C GLN A 118 -9.57 -12.34 10.36
N LEU A 119 -10.33 -12.63 9.30
CA LEU A 119 -10.50 -13.98 8.78
C LEU A 119 -9.81 -14.20 7.43
N ASP A 120 -9.22 -13.13 6.88
CA ASP A 120 -8.80 -13.04 5.48
C ASP A 120 -9.97 -13.29 4.52
N ILE A 121 -9.71 -13.16 3.22
CA ILE A 121 -10.69 -13.46 2.20
C ILE A 121 -11.11 -14.94 2.22
N GLU A 122 -10.18 -15.84 2.59
CA GLU A 122 -10.42 -17.27 2.72
C GLU A 122 -11.53 -17.59 3.74
N GLY A 123 -11.66 -16.81 4.82
CA GLY A 123 -12.77 -16.97 5.78
C GLY A 123 -13.98 -16.08 5.45
N ALA A 124 -13.76 -14.83 5.06
CA ALA A 124 -14.85 -13.87 4.82
C ALA A 124 -15.77 -14.29 3.66
N ILE A 125 -15.26 -15.05 2.68
CA ILE A 125 -16.05 -15.56 1.56
C ILE A 125 -17.18 -16.51 2.01
N HIS A 126 -17.04 -17.23 3.12
CA HIS A 126 -18.08 -18.11 3.66
C HIS A 126 -19.27 -17.31 4.20
N ALA A 127 -18.98 -16.25 4.97
CA ALA A 127 -19.99 -15.31 5.45
C ALA A 127 -20.70 -14.60 4.29
N TYR A 128 -19.99 -14.29 3.20
CA TYR A 128 -20.61 -13.76 1.98
C TYR A 128 -21.66 -14.71 1.41
N TYR A 129 -21.37 -16.02 1.31
CA TYR A 129 -22.32 -17.01 0.80
C TYR A 129 -23.57 -17.15 1.70
N ASN A 130 -23.42 -16.99 3.02
CA ASN A 130 -24.56 -16.91 3.94
C ASN A 130 -25.47 -15.72 3.60
N ILE A 131 -24.89 -14.53 3.38
CA ILE A 131 -25.63 -13.29 3.09
C ILE A 131 -26.40 -13.41 1.77
N VAL A 132 -25.77 -13.92 0.71
CA VAL A 132 -26.43 -14.04 -0.60
C VAL A 132 -27.37 -15.25 -0.69
N SER A 133 -27.46 -16.06 0.37
CA SER A 133 -28.32 -17.26 0.43
C SER A 133 -28.06 -18.23 -0.73
N GLN A 134 -26.79 -18.40 -1.13
CA GLN A 134 -26.37 -19.33 -2.17
C GLN A 134 -25.51 -20.45 -1.60
N PRO A 135 -25.51 -21.66 -2.20
CA PRO A 135 -24.59 -22.71 -1.80
C PRO A 135 -23.14 -22.23 -1.90
N CYS A 136 -22.38 -22.39 -0.81
CA CYS A 136 -20.98 -22.00 -0.75
C CYS A 136 -20.15 -22.82 -1.76
N LYS A 137 -19.61 -22.14 -2.77
CA LYS A 137 -18.79 -22.79 -3.80
C LYS A 137 -17.46 -23.28 -3.23
N VAL A 138 -16.89 -22.53 -2.30
CA VAL A 138 -15.60 -22.88 -1.66
C VAL A 138 -15.68 -24.21 -0.91
N CYS A 139 -16.74 -24.42 -0.11
CA CYS A 139 -16.93 -25.69 0.61
C CYS A 139 -17.18 -26.88 -0.33
N ARG A 140 -17.72 -26.65 -1.53
CA ARG A 140 -17.92 -27.72 -2.51
C ARG A 140 -16.58 -28.25 -3.03
N ASP A 141 -15.60 -27.37 -3.19
CA ASP A 141 -14.31 -27.69 -3.81
C ASP A 141 -13.30 -28.26 -2.78
N LEU A 142 -13.52 -28.04 -1.48
CA LEU A 142 -12.60 -28.42 -0.38
C LEU A 142 -12.65 -29.89 0.07
N GLY A 143 -13.70 -30.64 -0.29
CA GLY A 143 -13.90 -32.02 0.20
C GLY A 143 -13.94 -32.14 1.74
N ASP A 144 -13.56 -33.30 2.27
CA ASP A 144 -13.63 -33.62 3.71
C ASP A 144 -12.26 -33.40 4.41
N SER A 145 -11.76 -32.16 4.35
CA SER A 145 -10.48 -31.75 4.95
C SER A 145 -10.64 -31.10 6.33
N GLU A 146 -9.56 -30.98 7.11
CA GLU A 146 -9.57 -30.27 8.40
C GLU A 146 -9.95 -28.78 8.26
N LEU A 147 -9.53 -28.14 7.17
CA LEU A 147 -9.96 -26.79 6.78
C LEU A 147 -11.48 -26.72 6.56
N SER A 148 -12.07 -27.77 5.97
CA SER A 148 -13.53 -27.89 5.83
C SER A 148 -14.24 -27.79 7.19
N ARG A 149 -13.72 -28.45 8.24
CA ARG A 149 -14.30 -28.35 9.60
C ARG A 149 -14.21 -26.95 10.20
N MET A 150 -13.12 -26.21 9.94
CA MET A 150 -12.99 -24.82 10.40
C MET A 150 -14.02 -23.92 9.72
N TYR A 151 -14.16 -24.02 8.39
CA TYR A 151 -15.09 -23.17 7.63
C TYR A 151 -16.56 -23.59 7.78
N LEU A 152 -16.87 -24.85 8.12
CA LEU A 152 -18.23 -25.28 8.45
C LEU A 152 -18.81 -24.50 9.65
N SER A 153 -17.97 -24.13 10.61
CA SER A 153 -18.41 -23.30 11.75
C SER A 153 -18.91 -21.92 11.30
N LEU A 154 -18.32 -21.33 10.25
CA LEU A 154 -18.74 -20.06 9.66
C LEU A 154 -20.09 -20.13 8.94
N HIS A 155 -20.57 -21.33 8.61
CA HIS A 155 -21.94 -21.52 8.08
C HIS A 155 -22.98 -21.73 9.18
N SER A 156 -22.54 -21.85 10.45
CA SER A 156 -23.44 -22.00 11.61
C SER A 156 -23.67 -20.68 12.37
N ILE A 157 -22.97 -19.61 11.99
CA ILE A 157 -23.13 -18.28 12.61
C ILE A 157 -24.44 -17.61 12.16
N SER A 158 -24.86 -16.60 12.91
CA SER A 158 -26.05 -15.81 12.57
C SER A 158 -25.85 -14.97 11.30
N LEU A 159 -26.97 -14.54 10.70
CA LEU A 159 -26.93 -13.58 9.59
C LEU A 159 -26.30 -12.25 10.02
N GLU A 160 -26.53 -11.81 11.26
CA GLU A 160 -25.96 -10.59 11.81
C GLU A 160 -24.43 -10.66 11.91
N GLU A 161 -23.90 -11.78 12.41
CA GLU A 161 -22.46 -12.02 12.44
C GLU A 161 -21.87 -12.12 11.03
N SER A 162 -22.56 -12.78 10.11
CA SER A 162 -22.13 -12.85 8.70
C SER A 162 -22.04 -11.44 8.08
N LEU A 163 -23.07 -10.60 8.30
CA LEU A 163 -23.09 -9.21 7.84
C LEU A 163 -21.97 -8.38 8.46
N LYS A 164 -21.66 -8.60 9.75
CA LYS A 164 -20.55 -7.92 10.44
C LYS A 164 -19.22 -8.28 9.81
N ILE A 165 -18.92 -9.57 9.66
CA ILE A 165 -17.67 -10.08 9.06
C ILE A 165 -17.45 -9.46 7.68
N VAL A 166 -18.46 -9.53 6.80
CA VAL A 166 -18.31 -9.03 5.43
C VAL A 166 -18.20 -7.51 5.40
N ARG A 167 -18.92 -6.79 6.27
CA ARG A 167 -18.80 -5.33 6.38
C ARG A 167 -17.38 -4.93 6.82
N GLU A 168 -16.86 -5.56 7.86
CA GLU A 168 -15.51 -5.30 8.39
C GLU A 168 -14.44 -5.64 7.34
N TYR A 169 -14.60 -6.74 6.62
CA TYR A 169 -13.74 -7.09 5.49
C TYR A 169 -13.75 -6.01 4.39
N LEU A 170 -14.91 -5.51 3.98
CA LEU A 170 -15.00 -4.48 2.92
C LEU A 170 -14.43 -3.13 3.37
N ILE A 171 -14.56 -2.77 4.65
CA ILE A 171 -13.90 -1.59 5.23
C ILE A 171 -12.38 -1.79 5.19
N ALA A 172 -11.88 -2.95 5.62
CA ALA A 172 -10.45 -3.27 5.55
C ALA A 172 -9.93 -3.28 4.10
N ALA A 173 -10.68 -3.83 3.15
CA ALA A 173 -10.34 -3.83 1.72
C ALA A 173 -10.28 -2.39 1.16
N THR A 174 -11.14 -1.49 1.65
CA THR A 174 -11.07 -0.05 1.32
C THR A 174 -9.80 0.56 1.89
N ALA A 175 -9.46 0.28 3.15
CA ALA A 175 -8.23 0.76 3.78
C ALA A 175 -6.93 0.19 3.15
N LYS A 176 -6.97 -1.03 2.62
CA LYS A 176 -5.84 -1.67 1.90
C LYS A 176 -5.60 -1.08 0.51
N ASP A 177 -6.60 -0.44 -0.09
CA ASP A 177 -6.58 0.08 -1.47
C ASP A 177 -6.72 1.61 -1.57
N CYS A 178 -6.63 2.31 -0.43
CA CYS A 178 -6.63 3.78 -0.40
C CYS A 178 -5.22 4.36 -0.65
N SER A 179 -5.16 5.66 -0.95
CA SER A 179 -3.88 6.37 -1.09
C SER A 179 -3.68 7.40 0.02
N LEU A 180 -2.42 7.59 0.44
CA LEU A 180 -2.01 8.64 1.36
C LEU A 180 -1.38 9.80 0.58
N MET A 181 -1.93 11.00 0.71
CA MET A 181 -1.36 12.22 0.14
C MET A 181 -0.76 13.10 1.24
N ILE A 182 0.54 13.37 1.13
CA ILE A 182 1.26 14.28 2.03
C ILE A 182 1.67 15.51 1.23
N SER A 183 1.26 16.69 1.69
CA SER A 183 1.61 17.98 1.09
C SER A 183 2.58 18.71 1.99
N PHE A 184 3.63 19.30 1.42
CA PHE A 184 4.66 20.05 2.14
C PHE A 184 4.71 21.50 1.70
N ARG A 185 5.05 22.39 2.63
CA ARG A 185 5.40 23.78 2.37
C ARG A 185 6.61 24.17 3.24
N PRO A 186 7.73 24.65 2.66
CA PRO A 186 8.84 25.17 3.45
C PRO A 186 8.38 26.33 4.34
N ARG A 187 8.91 26.40 5.56
CA ARG A 187 8.67 27.55 6.46
C ARG A 187 9.80 28.57 6.29
N GLU A 188 9.43 29.85 6.22
CA GLU A 188 10.39 30.96 6.28
C GLU A 188 10.76 31.31 7.73
N ASP A 189 11.99 31.80 7.94
CA ASP A 189 12.44 32.24 9.26
C ASP A 189 11.58 33.42 9.76
N GLY A 190 11.05 33.29 10.97
CA GLY A 190 10.20 34.31 11.60
C GLY A 190 8.69 34.17 11.33
N ASP A 191 8.25 33.13 10.63
CA ASP A 191 6.82 32.80 10.49
C ASP A 191 6.21 32.46 11.87
N PRO A 192 5.18 33.19 12.36
CA PRO A 192 4.67 33.13 13.74
C PRO A 192 3.95 31.84 14.15
N GLY A 193 4.20 30.72 13.45
CA GLY A 193 3.53 29.46 13.67
C GLY A 193 2.27 29.34 12.82
N SER A 194 2.25 28.34 11.94
CA SER A 194 1.06 27.97 11.19
C SER A 194 0.14 27.07 12.03
N ALA A 195 -1.15 27.05 11.72
CA ALA A 195 -2.09 26.07 12.29
C ALA A 195 -1.89 24.65 11.73
N HIS A 196 -0.87 24.43 10.90
CA HIS A 196 -0.57 23.14 10.28
C HIS A 196 0.48 22.39 11.10
N ASN A 197 0.47 21.06 10.97
CA ASN A 197 1.52 20.25 11.58
C ASN A 197 2.87 20.62 10.93
N SER A 198 3.94 20.60 11.71
CA SER A 198 5.28 20.89 11.21
C SER A 198 6.24 19.75 11.50
N VAL A 199 7.17 19.53 10.58
CA VAL A 199 8.30 18.62 10.75
C VAL A 199 9.60 19.41 10.63
N PHE A 200 10.55 19.12 11.51
CA PHE A 200 11.88 19.73 11.49
C PHE A 200 12.90 18.72 10.98
N LEU A 201 13.57 19.06 9.89
CA LEU A 201 14.60 18.24 9.27
C LEU A 201 15.97 18.65 9.79
N LYS A 202 16.52 17.85 10.71
CA LYS A 202 17.81 18.14 11.37
C LYS A 202 19.00 18.24 10.42
N SER A 203 19.00 17.46 9.33
CA SER A 203 20.12 17.41 8.37
C SER A 203 20.30 18.72 7.61
N THR A 204 19.22 19.49 7.42
CA THR A 204 19.24 20.76 6.68
C THR A 204 18.92 21.96 7.57
N ASN A 205 18.58 21.72 8.84
CA ASN A 205 18.13 22.73 9.80
C ASN A 205 16.90 23.52 9.31
N GLN A 206 15.99 22.86 8.58
CA GLN A 206 14.79 23.49 8.01
C GLN A 206 13.50 22.91 8.59
N SER A 207 12.45 23.73 8.62
CA SER A 207 11.10 23.30 9.00
C SER A 207 10.16 23.31 7.80
N PHE A 208 9.25 22.33 7.77
CA PHE A 208 8.22 22.23 6.75
C PHE A 208 6.86 22.09 7.42
N ASP A 209 5.89 22.91 7.02
CA ASP A 209 4.49 22.63 7.30
C ASP A 209 4.05 21.45 6.43
N TYR A 210 3.19 20.59 6.97
CA TYR A 210 2.62 19.49 6.22
C TYR A 210 1.14 19.25 6.52
N LYS A 211 0.45 18.66 5.53
CA LYS A 211 -0.90 18.11 5.66
C LYS A 211 -0.91 16.68 5.16
N VAL A 212 -1.71 15.85 5.80
CA VAL A 212 -1.89 14.45 5.39
C VAL A 212 -3.37 14.19 5.15
N ASN A 213 -3.69 13.58 4.02
CA ASN A 213 -5.05 13.23 3.65
C ASN A 213 -5.09 11.81 3.07
N PHE A 214 -6.12 11.06 3.41
CA PHE A 214 -6.46 9.82 2.71
C PHE A 214 -7.40 10.13 1.55
N ILE A 215 -7.16 9.50 0.41
CA ILE A 215 -8.01 9.58 -0.79
C ILE A 215 -8.39 8.16 -1.23
N ASP A 216 -9.36 8.05 -2.14
CA ASP A 216 -9.87 6.78 -2.67
C ASP A 216 -10.52 5.88 -1.59
N LEU A 217 -11.36 6.48 -0.73
CA LEU A 217 -12.07 5.79 0.36
C LEU A 217 -13.46 5.27 -0.02
N ASP A 218 -13.71 5.04 -1.31
CA ASP A 218 -14.97 4.48 -1.78
C ASP A 218 -15.12 3.02 -1.33
N LEU A 219 -16.26 2.72 -0.70
CA LEU A 219 -16.53 1.37 -0.19
C LEU A 219 -16.49 0.34 -1.33
N LYS A 220 -15.76 -0.75 -1.10
CA LYS A 220 -15.70 -1.86 -2.05
C LYS A 220 -17.08 -2.53 -2.24
N PRO A 221 -17.54 -2.74 -3.49
CA PRO A 221 -18.81 -3.42 -3.75
C PRO A 221 -18.85 -4.85 -3.20
N LEU A 222 -19.97 -5.23 -2.56
CA LEU A 222 -20.18 -6.58 -2.02
C LEU A 222 -19.95 -7.70 -3.05
N LYS A 223 -20.31 -7.48 -4.31
CA LYS A 223 -20.11 -8.45 -5.40
C LYS A 223 -18.63 -8.80 -5.65
N ASN A 224 -17.69 -7.96 -5.20
CA ASN A 224 -16.26 -8.19 -5.41
C ASN A 224 -15.70 -9.27 -4.48
N MET A 225 -16.43 -9.74 -3.45
CA MET A 225 -15.98 -10.82 -2.57
C MET A 225 -15.51 -12.06 -3.35
N VAL A 226 -16.29 -12.47 -4.35
CA VAL A 226 -15.93 -13.63 -5.20
C VAL A 226 -14.65 -13.35 -5.99
N TYR A 227 -14.52 -12.15 -6.56
CA TYR A 227 -13.32 -11.73 -7.28
C TYR A 227 -12.08 -11.70 -6.38
N TYR A 228 -12.20 -11.16 -5.16
CA TYR A 228 -11.09 -11.10 -4.22
C TYR A 228 -10.61 -12.49 -3.84
N TYR A 229 -11.54 -13.44 -3.61
CA TYR A 229 -11.20 -14.82 -3.35
C TYR A 229 -10.46 -15.46 -4.54
N GLU A 230 -11.01 -15.35 -5.75
CA GLU A 230 -10.38 -15.91 -6.95
C GLU A 230 -9.00 -15.29 -7.24
N LEU A 231 -8.82 -13.99 -6.99
CA LEU A 231 -7.54 -13.31 -7.15
C LEU A 231 -6.52 -13.82 -6.14
N ASP A 232 -6.92 -13.95 -4.87
CA ASP A 232 -6.06 -14.48 -3.81
C ASP A 232 -5.56 -15.89 -4.14
N GLN A 233 -6.47 -16.80 -4.55
CA GLN A 233 -6.09 -18.15 -4.95
C GLN A 233 -5.11 -18.17 -6.13
N LYS A 234 -5.24 -17.24 -7.09
CA LYS A 234 -4.26 -17.08 -8.19
C LYS A 234 -2.91 -16.58 -7.69
N ILE A 235 -2.90 -15.62 -6.76
CA ILE A 235 -1.67 -15.07 -6.18
C ILE A 235 -0.90 -16.15 -5.44
N VAL A 236 -1.55 -16.87 -4.54
CA VAL A 236 -0.93 -17.93 -3.74
C VAL A 236 -0.44 -19.05 -4.65
N SER A 237 -1.27 -19.53 -5.57
CA SER A 237 -0.89 -20.60 -6.50
C SER A 237 0.33 -20.24 -7.36
N CYS A 238 0.37 -19.02 -7.92
CA CYS A 238 1.49 -18.54 -8.71
C CYS A 238 2.77 -18.45 -7.87
N TYR A 239 2.67 -17.93 -6.65
CA TYR A 239 3.81 -17.78 -5.75
C TYR A 239 4.37 -19.14 -5.31
N THR A 240 3.53 -20.10 -4.92
CA THR A 240 3.96 -21.46 -4.56
C THR A 240 4.60 -22.21 -5.73
N GLN A 241 4.14 -21.98 -6.96
CA GLN A 241 4.79 -22.56 -8.15
C GLN A 241 6.19 -22.01 -8.35
N MET A 242 6.38 -20.69 -8.20
CA MET A 242 7.70 -20.05 -8.27
C MET A 242 8.67 -20.63 -7.23
N GLU A 243 8.24 -20.76 -5.97
CA GLU A 243 9.07 -21.34 -4.90
C GLU A 243 9.47 -22.80 -5.20
N LYS A 244 8.55 -23.61 -5.75
CA LYS A 244 8.83 -25.01 -6.14
C LYS A 244 9.83 -25.13 -7.29
N MET A 245 9.89 -24.16 -8.19
CA MET A 245 10.85 -24.13 -9.29
C MET A 245 12.25 -23.69 -8.84
N GLY A 246 12.45 -23.40 -7.55
CA GLY A 246 13.73 -22.94 -7.01
C GLY A 246 14.08 -21.51 -7.42
N HIS A 247 13.12 -20.77 -7.99
CA HIS A 247 13.30 -19.38 -8.34
C HIS A 247 12.98 -18.50 -7.13
N GLY A 248 14.00 -17.84 -6.59
CA GLY A 248 13.81 -16.83 -5.57
C GLY A 248 13.23 -15.54 -6.17
N PRO A 249 12.58 -14.67 -5.39
CA PRO A 249 12.24 -13.31 -5.83
C PRO A 249 13.46 -12.54 -6.38
N SER A 250 14.66 -12.91 -5.92
CA SER A 250 15.95 -12.38 -6.38
C SER A 250 16.33 -12.74 -7.81
N ASP A 251 15.77 -13.82 -8.37
CA ASP A 251 16.17 -14.34 -9.69
C ASP A 251 15.54 -13.55 -10.84
N PHE A 252 14.65 -12.61 -10.51
CA PHE A 252 13.95 -11.71 -11.44
C PHE A 252 14.35 -10.23 -11.25
N SER A 253 15.45 -9.97 -10.55
CA SER A 253 15.99 -8.63 -10.26
C SER A 253 16.87 -8.10 -11.40
#